data_AF-A0A6N9FFL3-F1
#
_entry.id   AF-A0A6N9FFL3-F1
#
_cell.length_a   1.000
_cell.length_b   1.000
_cell.length_c   1.000
_cell.angle_alpha   90.00
_cell.angle_beta   90.00
_cell.angle_gamma   90.00
#
_symmetry.space_group_name_H-M   'P 1'
#
loop_
_entity.id
_entity.type
_entity.pdbx_description
1 polymer ?
#
loop_
_entity_poly.entity_id
_entity_poly.type
_entity_poly.pdbx_seq_one_letter_code
_entity_poly.pdbx_strand_id
1 'polypeptide(L)'
;MKLKSNDVRQVPQPIAIYAVCPEEALAKPGQVAESLKLQAHGFGLLLVDLTGQARELFPAIPLVQVIPQDEFKEKTRGLSGKLRQRVFDAFEQYKRSPVDGVKEISEILEGLVQQATHDAIQRNYVDGSLRNSPIAFILDTFFGESRFQNFRAAIGGSRSYYSEYRNPSSHWPRGRQAAYAKYSECRHAFLDGLVHISRFRQAMKDIGLTGNLPRT
;
A
#
# COMPACT_ATOMS: atom_id res chain seq x y z
N MET A 1 20.94 -2.87 -26.76
CA MET A 1 21.08 -2.00 -25.57
C MET A 1 20.78 -2.84 -24.33
N LYS A 2 21.76 -3.16 -23.48
CA LYS A 2 21.52 -3.84 -22.19
C LYS A 2 21.16 -2.78 -21.16
N LEU A 3 19.87 -2.51 -20.96
CA LEU A 3 19.40 -1.67 -19.85
C LEU A 3 19.55 -2.47 -18.55
N LYS A 4 20.36 -1.98 -17.60
CA LYS A 4 20.41 -2.58 -16.26
C LYS A 4 19.21 -2.06 -15.47
N SER A 5 18.66 -2.90 -14.59
CA SER A 5 17.48 -2.53 -13.78
C SER A 5 17.65 -1.22 -13.01
N ASN A 6 18.87 -0.93 -12.52
CA ASN A 6 19.17 0.33 -11.84
C ASN A 6 19.08 1.57 -12.75
N ASP A 7 19.44 1.46 -14.03
CA ASP A 7 19.39 2.58 -14.97
C ASP A 7 17.94 2.95 -15.29
N VAL A 8 17.04 1.96 -15.30
CA VAL A 8 15.61 2.16 -15.57
C VAL A 8 14.88 2.80 -14.38
N ARG A 9 15.32 2.53 -13.14
CA ARG A 9 14.74 3.12 -11.92
C ARG A 9 15.01 4.61 -11.76
N GLN A 10 16.04 5.14 -12.43
CA GLN A 10 16.41 6.56 -12.38
C GLN A 10 15.72 7.39 -13.47
N VAL A 11 14.97 6.76 -14.37
CA VAL A 11 14.23 7.49 -15.41
C VAL A 11 13.04 8.19 -14.75
N PRO A 12 12.87 9.51 -14.93
CA PRO A 12 11.77 10.24 -14.32
C PRO A 12 10.41 9.75 -14.81
N GLN A 13 10.32 9.31 -16.07
CA GLN A 13 9.08 8.80 -16.63
C GLN A 13 8.80 7.35 -16.21
N PRO A 14 7.55 6.97 -15.87
CA PRO A 14 7.20 5.59 -15.59
C PRO A 14 7.46 4.71 -16.80
N ILE A 15 8.38 3.75 -16.69
CA ILE A 15 8.68 2.78 -17.75
C ILE A 15 7.94 1.47 -17.45
N ALA A 16 7.06 1.10 -18.37
CA ALA A 16 6.48 -0.24 -18.44
C ALA A 16 7.28 -1.07 -19.46
N ILE A 17 7.67 -2.30 -19.08
CA ILE A 17 8.40 -3.20 -19.97
C ILE A 17 7.55 -4.42 -20.24
N TYR A 18 7.34 -4.71 -21.52
CA TYR A 18 6.67 -5.93 -21.97
C TYR A 18 7.68 -6.90 -22.58
N ALA A 19 7.67 -8.13 -22.10
CA ALA A 19 8.25 -9.26 -22.80
C ALA A 19 7.23 -9.81 -23.80
N VAL A 20 7.71 -10.29 -24.94
CA VAL A 20 6.88 -10.94 -25.96
C VAL A 20 7.33 -12.39 -26.06
N CYS A 21 6.38 -13.32 -25.96
CA CYS A 21 6.66 -14.75 -25.96
C CYS A 21 5.66 -15.49 -26.87
N PRO A 22 6.11 -16.39 -27.77
CA PRO A 22 5.20 -17.28 -28.47
C PRO A 22 4.44 -18.19 -27.49
N GLU A 23 3.15 -18.45 -27.73
CA GLU A 23 2.35 -19.31 -26.83
C GLU A 23 2.98 -20.69 -26.60
N GLU A 24 3.50 -21.29 -27.67
CA GLU A 24 4.16 -22.60 -27.64
C GLU A 24 5.42 -22.61 -26.78
N ALA A 25 6.11 -21.46 -26.68
CA ALA A 25 7.29 -21.33 -25.85
C ALA A 25 6.91 -21.36 -24.37
N LEU A 26 5.78 -20.76 -23.98
CA LEU A 26 5.31 -20.78 -22.58
C LEU A 26 4.93 -22.20 -22.11
N ALA A 27 4.46 -23.05 -23.03
CA ALA A 27 4.10 -24.44 -22.73
C ALA A 27 5.31 -25.35 -22.42
N LYS A 28 6.55 -24.90 -22.69
CA LYS A 28 7.76 -25.67 -22.40
C LYS A 28 8.01 -25.78 -20.89
N PRO A 29 8.57 -26.91 -20.41
CA PRO A 29 8.90 -27.08 -19.00
C PRO A 29 9.74 -25.92 -18.45
N GLY A 30 9.34 -25.38 -17.29
CA GLY A 30 10.03 -24.28 -16.61
C GLY A 30 9.69 -22.87 -17.11
N GLN A 31 9.06 -22.71 -18.28
CA GLN A 31 8.75 -21.37 -18.82
C GLN A 31 7.62 -20.66 -18.07
N VAL A 32 6.69 -21.40 -17.49
CA VAL A 32 5.71 -20.86 -16.54
C VAL A 32 6.39 -20.27 -15.30
N ALA A 33 7.45 -20.91 -14.78
CA ALA A 33 8.16 -20.38 -13.62
C ALA A 33 8.94 -19.10 -13.99
N GLU A 34 9.55 -19.04 -15.18
CA GLU A 34 10.20 -17.83 -15.69
C GLU A 34 9.21 -16.68 -15.95
N SER A 35 8.02 -16.97 -16.46
CA SER A 35 6.99 -15.94 -16.65
C SER A 35 6.51 -15.37 -15.31
N LEU A 36 6.37 -16.20 -14.27
CA LEU A 36 6.07 -15.74 -12.92
C LEU A 36 7.20 -14.88 -12.32
N LYS A 37 8.47 -15.16 -12.65
CA LYS A 37 9.60 -14.29 -12.27
C LYS A 37 9.53 -12.93 -12.96
N LEU A 38 9.19 -12.91 -14.25
CA LEU A 38 8.97 -11.66 -15.00
C LEU A 38 7.87 -10.83 -14.35
N GLN A 39 6.73 -11.46 -14.04
CA GLN A 39 5.62 -10.81 -13.34
C GLN A 39 6.03 -10.27 -11.98
N ALA A 40 6.78 -11.04 -11.19
CA ALA A 40 7.29 -10.62 -9.88
C ALA A 40 8.23 -9.41 -9.96
N HIS A 41 8.89 -9.20 -11.10
CA HIS A 41 9.76 -8.05 -11.36
C HIS A 41 9.03 -6.88 -12.04
N GLY A 42 7.70 -6.98 -12.24
CA GLY A 42 6.86 -5.93 -12.82
C GLY A 42 6.83 -5.90 -14.35
N PHE A 43 7.42 -6.89 -15.02
CA PHE A 43 7.31 -7.00 -16.46
C PHE A 43 5.90 -7.43 -16.85
N GLY A 44 5.39 -6.90 -17.95
CA GLY A 44 4.21 -7.44 -18.63
C GLY A 44 4.62 -8.56 -19.57
N LEU A 45 3.69 -9.46 -19.88
CA LEU A 45 3.91 -10.52 -20.86
C LEU A 45 2.80 -10.50 -21.89
N LEU A 46 3.21 -10.32 -23.15
CA LEU A 46 2.36 -10.51 -24.32
C LEU A 46 2.64 -11.88 -24.91
N LEU A 47 1.59 -12.66 -25.10
CA LEU A 47 1.63 -13.92 -25.81
C LEU A 47 1.25 -13.71 -27.26
N VAL A 48 2.01 -14.32 -28.17
CA VAL A 48 1.73 -14.27 -29.61
C VAL A 48 1.45 -15.68 -30.08
N ASP A 49 0.31 -15.86 -30.74
CA ASP A 49 -0.07 -17.15 -31.34
C ASP A 49 0.57 -17.35 -32.73
N LEU A 50 0.32 -18.52 -33.32
CA LEU A 50 0.83 -18.87 -34.66
C LEU A 50 0.25 -18.01 -35.79
N THR A 51 -0.89 -17.35 -35.57
CA THR A 51 -1.51 -16.45 -36.54
C THR A 51 -1.01 -15.01 -36.42
N GLY A 52 -0.14 -14.75 -35.43
CA GLY A 52 0.39 -13.43 -35.13
C GLY A 52 -0.54 -12.59 -34.26
N GLN A 53 -1.62 -13.15 -33.70
CA GLN A 53 -2.44 -12.42 -32.73
C GLN A 53 -1.74 -12.34 -31.38
N ALA A 54 -1.70 -11.14 -30.83
CA ALA A 54 -1.13 -10.86 -29.52
C ALA A 54 -2.24 -10.76 -28.47
N ARG A 55 -2.06 -11.45 -27.34
CA ARG A 55 -2.89 -11.27 -26.13
C ARG A 55 -2.03 -10.98 -24.91
N GLU A 56 -2.52 -10.13 -24.02
CA GLU A 56 -1.85 -9.88 -22.75
C GLU A 56 -2.11 -11.05 -21.79
N LEU A 57 -1.06 -11.66 -21.24
CA LEU A 57 -1.18 -12.65 -20.18
C LEU A 57 -1.26 -11.96 -18.81
N PHE A 58 -0.40 -10.96 -18.59
CA PHE A 58 -0.46 -10.06 -17.45
C PHE A 58 0.12 -8.69 -17.81
N PRO A 59 -0.43 -7.60 -17.25
CA PRO A 59 0.03 -6.25 -17.54
C PRO A 59 1.38 -5.96 -16.90
N ALA A 60 2.11 -5.02 -17.49
CA ALA A 60 3.32 -4.48 -16.88
C ALA A 60 2.97 -3.52 -15.74
N ILE A 61 3.75 -3.58 -14.66
CA ILE A 61 3.73 -2.56 -13.61
C ILE A 61 4.90 -1.62 -13.89
N PRO A 62 4.68 -0.29 -13.97
CA PRO A 62 5.79 0.63 -14.17
C PRO A 62 6.89 0.37 -13.13
N LEU A 63 8.14 0.27 -13.56
CA LEU A 63 9.21 -0.24 -12.69
C LEU A 63 9.44 0.61 -11.43
N VAL A 64 9.18 1.92 -11.52
CA VAL A 64 9.19 2.84 -10.37
C VAL A 64 8.12 2.51 -9.32
N GLN A 65 7.04 1.83 -9.72
CA GLN A 65 5.94 1.40 -8.86
C GLN A 65 6.11 -0.02 -8.31
N VAL A 66 7.09 -0.80 -8.79
CA VAL A 66 7.28 -2.18 -8.33
C VAL A 66 7.74 -2.21 -6.87
N ILE A 67 7.00 -2.97 -6.06
CA ILE A 67 7.38 -3.35 -4.71
C ILE A 67 7.71 -4.85 -4.74
N PRO A 68 8.99 -5.23 -4.60
CA PRO A 68 9.40 -6.62 -4.52
C PRO A 68 8.66 -7.36 -3.39
N GLN A 69 8.29 -8.61 -3.64
CA GLN A 69 7.53 -9.39 -2.67
C GLN A 69 8.29 -9.62 -1.36
N ASP A 70 9.62 -9.70 -1.39
CA ASP A 70 10.43 -9.84 -0.19
C ASP A 70 10.48 -8.54 0.64
N GLU A 71 10.53 -7.38 -0.01
CA GLU A 71 10.40 -6.08 0.67
C GLU A 71 9.03 -5.97 1.35
N PHE A 72 7.96 -6.38 0.66
CA PHE A 72 6.62 -6.42 1.24
C PHE A 72 6.51 -7.38 2.44
N LYS A 73 7.05 -8.60 2.32
CA LYS A 73 7.08 -9.59 3.41
C LYS A 73 7.84 -9.09 4.63
N GLU A 74 8.96 -8.40 4.41
CA GLU A 74 9.74 -7.79 5.49
C GLU A 74 8.94 -6.71 6.22
N LYS A 75 8.33 -5.78 5.47
CA LYS A 75 7.53 -4.68 6.04
C LYS A 75 6.27 -5.14 6.77
N THR A 76 5.73 -6.31 6.45
CA THR A 76 4.53 -6.89 7.07
C THR A 76 4.84 -7.87 8.20
N ARG A 77 6.11 -8.08 8.52
CA ARG A 77 6.55 -8.93 9.62
C ARG A 77 6.03 -8.37 10.95
N GLY A 78 5.48 -9.25 11.80
CA GLY A 78 4.95 -8.87 13.11
C GLY A 78 3.50 -8.36 13.11
N LEU A 79 2.86 -8.18 11.95
CA LEU A 79 1.42 -7.93 11.86
C LEU A 79 0.64 -9.19 12.28
N SER A 80 -0.52 -9.00 12.92
CA SER A 80 -1.44 -10.09 13.27
C SER A 80 -2.03 -10.72 12.00
N GLY A 81 -2.49 -11.98 12.07
CA GLY A 81 -2.99 -12.70 10.89
C GLY A 81 -4.08 -11.94 10.11
N LYS A 82 -5.11 -11.41 10.81
CA LYS A 82 -6.19 -10.64 10.18
C LYS A 82 -5.69 -9.36 9.52
N LEU A 83 -4.78 -8.61 10.18
CA LEU A 83 -4.24 -7.38 9.62
C LEU A 83 -3.29 -7.66 8.45
N ARG A 84 -2.48 -8.71 8.54
CA ARG A 84 -1.60 -9.16 7.46
C ARG A 84 -2.40 -9.54 6.21
N GLN A 85 -3.53 -10.23 6.37
CA GLN A 85 -4.41 -10.57 5.25
C GLN A 85 -4.94 -9.30 4.57
N ARG A 86 -5.49 -8.35 5.34
CA ARG A 86 -5.99 -7.07 4.80
C ARG A 86 -4.91 -6.29 4.04
N VAL A 87 -3.71 -6.25 4.60
CA VAL A 87 -2.56 -5.58 3.96
C VAL A 87 -2.10 -6.33 2.70
N PHE A 88 -2.20 -7.66 2.69
CA PHE A 88 -1.95 -8.47 1.50
C PHE A 88 -2.99 -8.20 0.40
N ASP A 89 -4.27 -8.11 0.75
CA ASP A 89 -5.33 -7.78 -0.20
C ASP A 89 -5.08 -6.39 -0.83
N ALA A 90 -4.71 -5.40 -0.02
CA ALA A 90 -4.30 -4.07 -0.50
C ALA A 90 -3.07 -4.11 -1.41
N PHE A 91 -2.14 -5.03 -1.16
CA PHE A 91 -0.97 -5.22 -2.02
C PHE A 91 -1.33 -5.89 -3.36
N GLU A 92 -2.24 -6.86 -3.35
CA GLU A 92 -2.79 -7.42 -4.59
C GLU A 92 -3.51 -6.35 -5.42
N GLN A 93 -4.27 -5.47 -4.76
CA GLN A 93 -4.90 -4.33 -5.43
C GLN A 93 -3.86 -3.34 -5.95
N TYR A 94 -2.83 -3.02 -5.16
CA TYR A 94 -1.74 -2.13 -5.58
C TYR A 94 -1.06 -2.61 -6.88
N LYS A 95 -0.82 -3.92 -7.02
CA LYS A 95 -0.23 -4.49 -8.24
C LYS A 95 -1.10 -4.28 -9.49
N ARG A 96 -2.43 -4.18 -9.32
CA ARG A 96 -3.37 -3.89 -10.41
C ARG A 96 -3.51 -2.39 -10.65
N SER A 97 -3.59 -1.63 -9.58
CA SER A 97 -3.78 -0.18 -9.55
C SER A 97 -3.07 0.42 -8.33
N PRO A 98 -1.90 1.07 -8.51
CA PRO A 98 -1.15 1.64 -7.39
C PRO A 98 -1.96 2.62 -6.56
N VAL A 99 -2.80 3.43 -7.20
CA VAL A 99 -3.66 4.42 -6.51
C VAL A 99 -4.70 3.73 -5.62
N ASP A 100 -5.34 2.67 -6.10
CA ASP A 100 -6.33 1.94 -5.31
C ASP A 100 -5.66 1.19 -4.15
N GLY A 101 -4.46 0.64 -4.38
CA GLY A 101 -3.66 0.06 -3.30
C GLY A 101 -3.30 1.06 -2.19
N VAL A 102 -2.90 2.29 -2.57
CA VAL A 102 -2.63 3.38 -1.61
C VAL A 102 -3.90 3.81 -0.87
N LYS A 103 -5.05 3.80 -1.55
CA LYS A 103 -6.35 4.05 -0.91
C LYS A 103 -6.67 2.97 0.11
N GLU A 104 -6.58 1.69 -0.26
CA GLU A 104 -6.89 0.56 0.62
C GLU A 104 -5.97 0.50 1.84
N ILE A 105 -4.66 0.72 1.67
CA ILE A 105 -3.73 0.73 2.82
C ILE A 105 -4.02 1.90 3.77
N SER A 106 -4.47 3.03 3.24
CA SER A 106 -4.89 4.18 4.05
C SER A 106 -6.19 3.89 4.82
N GLU A 107 -7.16 3.22 4.20
CA GLU A 107 -8.39 2.77 4.85
C GLU A 107 -8.14 1.76 5.97
N ILE A 108 -7.11 0.91 5.83
CA ILE A 108 -6.67 0.01 6.90
C ILE A 108 -6.18 0.82 8.11
N LEU A 109 -5.38 1.87 7.90
CA LEU A 109 -4.93 2.75 8.98
C LEU A 109 -6.12 3.47 9.64
N GLU A 110 -7.08 3.97 8.85
CA GLU A 110 -8.32 4.56 9.39
C GLU A 110 -9.09 3.59 10.28
N GLY A 111 -9.23 2.34 9.83
CA GLY A 111 -9.90 1.30 10.62
C GLY A 111 -9.19 1.04 11.96
N LEU A 112 -7.86 1.10 11.98
CA LEU A 112 -7.09 1.01 13.24
C LEU A 112 -7.34 2.22 14.15
N VAL A 113 -7.39 3.43 13.59
CA VAL A 113 -7.69 4.66 14.34
C VAL A 113 -9.11 4.60 14.93
N GLN A 114 -10.09 4.15 14.15
CA GLN A 114 -11.47 3.99 14.62
C GLN A 114 -11.57 2.94 15.73
N GLN A 115 -10.89 1.79 15.59
CA GLN A 115 -10.89 0.80 16.66
C GLN A 115 -10.20 1.32 17.92
N ALA A 116 -9.07 2.03 17.78
CA ALA A 116 -8.40 2.66 18.91
C ALA A 116 -9.31 3.68 19.61
N THR A 117 -10.10 4.45 18.85
CA THR A 117 -11.10 5.39 19.39
C THR A 117 -12.17 4.65 20.18
N HIS A 118 -12.69 3.56 19.63
CA HIS A 118 -13.65 2.72 20.31
C HIS A 118 -13.10 2.20 21.65
N ASP A 119 -11.89 1.64 21.65
CA ASP A 119 -11.25 1.10 22.85
C ASP A 119 -10.96 2.21 23.88
N ALA A 120 -10.51 3.39 23.43
CA ALA A 120 -10.21 4.53 24.28
C ALA A 120 -11.48 5.07 24.96
N ILE A 121 -12.61 5.14 24.26
CA ILE A 121 -13.92 5.51 24.82
C ILE A 121 -14.35 4.49 25.88
N GLN A 122 -14.25 3.18 25.59
CA GLN A 122 -14.63 2.14 26.55
C GLN A 122 -13.79 2.18 27.84
N ARG A 123 -12.57 2.71 27.76
CA ARG A 123 -11.66 2.87 28.90
C ARG A 123 -11.73 4.26 29.54
N ASN A 124 -12.64 5.12 29.09
CA ASN A 124 -12.77 6.51 29.54
C ASN A 124 -11.48 7.32 29.38
N TYR A 125 -10.67 7.02 28.35
CA TYR A 125 -9.47 7.80 28.03
C TYR A 125 -9.81 9.08 27.27
N VAL A 126 -10.91 9.06 26.52
CA VAL A 126 -11.43 10.18 25.74
C VAL A 126 -12.96 10.20 25.79
N ASP A 127 -13.57 11.32 25.41
CA ASP A 127 -15.03 11.48 25.41
C ASP A 127 -15.72 10.69 24.29
N GLY A 128 -16.96 10.26 24.55
CA GLY A 128 -17.77 9.47 23.62
C GLY A 128 -18.12 10.17 22.31
N SER A 129 -18.12 11.51 22.28
CA SER A 129 -18.37 12.31 21.06
C SER A 129 -17.37 12.05 19.94
N LEU A 130 -16.17 11.54 20.25
CA LEU A 130 -15.15 11.22 19.25
C LEU A 130 -15.55 10.09 18.29
N ARG A 131 -16.53 9.26 18.65
CA ARG A 131 -16.91 8.07 17.87
C ARG A 131 -17.22 8.34 16.40
N ASN A 132 -17.85 9.48 16.10
CA ASN A 132 -18.26 9.86 14.75
C ASN A 132 -17.44 11.03 14.19
N SER A 133 -16.34 11.38 14.85
CA SER A 133 -15.52 12.52 14.44
C SER A 133 -14.61 12.17 13.23
N PRO A 134 -14.20 13.16 12.43
CA PRO A 134 -13.22 12.94 11.38
C PRO A 134 -11.91 12.35 11.92
N ILE A 135 -11.26 11.47 11.15
CA ILE A 135 -10.00 10.79 11.53
C ILE A 135 -8.91 11.79 11.94
N ALA A 136 -8.79 12.90 11.22
CA ALA A 136 -7.88 13.97 11.56
C ALA A 136 -8.12 14.51 12.99
N PHE A 137 -9.38 14.80 13.33
CA PHE A 137 -9.77 15.30 14.65
C PHE A 137 -9.54 14.26 15.75
N ILE A 138 -9.81 12.99 15.48
CA ILE A 138 -9.51 11.89 16.41
C ILE A 138 -8.02 11.84 16.74
N LEU A 139 -7.16 11.88 15.71
CA LEU A 139 -5.71 11.84 15.88
C LEU A 139 -5.18 13.09 16.60
N ASP A 140 -5.72 14.27 16.27
CA ASP A 140 -5.36 15.53 16.94
C ASP A 140 -5.75 15.48 18.44
N THR A 141 -6.89 14.85 18.76
CA THR A 141 -7.34 14.66 20.15
C THR A 141 -6.45 13.67 20.89
N PHE A 142 -6.12 12.52 20.29
CA PHE A 142 -5.15 11.58 20.86
C PHE A 142 -3.80 12.24 21.09
N PHE A 143 -3.36 13.12 20.18
CA PHE A 143 -2.10 13.84 20.34
C PHE A 143 -2.11 14.80 21.54
N GLY A 144 -3.25 15.47 21.77
CA GLY A 144 -3.46 16.38 22.89
C GLY A 144 -3.62 15.69 24.25
N GLU A 145 -4.11 14.46 24.27
CA GLU A 145 -4.39 13.72 25.51
C GLU A 145 -3.09 13.24 26.21
N SER A 146 -2.99 13.56 27.50
CA SER A 146 -1.81 13.31 28.34
C SER A 146 -1.38 11.84 28.37
N ARG A 147 -2.35 10.92 28.37
CA ARG A 147 -2.12 9.48 28.40
C ARG A 147 -1.34 8.99 27.18
N PHE A 148 -1.47 9.68 26.04
CA PHE A 148 -0.81 9.33 24.79
C PHE A 148 0.53 10.05 24.58
N GLN A 149 1.04 10.79 25.58
CA GLN A 149 2.27 11.59 25.46
C GLN A 149 3.46 10.80 24.91
N ASN A 150 3.68 9.58 25.39
CA ASN A 150 4.79 8.71 24.95
C ASN A 150 4.60 8.13 23.54
N PHE A 151 3.40 8.30 22.95
CA PHE A 151 2.99 7.72 21.68
C PHE A 151 2.70 8.78 20.60
N ARG A 152 2.93 10.06 20.91
CA ARG A 152 2.71 11.20 20.02
C ARG A 152 3.41 11.07 18.66
N ALA A 153 4.60 10.47 18.62
CA ALA A 153 5.32 10.25 17.37
C ALA A 153 4.55 9.31 16.42
N ALA A 154 3.97 8.23 16.93
CA ALA A 154 3.17 7.31 16.13
C ALA A 154 1.86 7.96 15.66
N ILE A 155 1.17 8.68 16.57
CA ILE A 155 -0.09 9.38 16.28
C ILE A 155 0.12 10.50 15.26
N GLY A 156 1.11 11.37 15.48
CA GLY A 156 1.44 12.47 14.58
C GLY A 156 1.94 11.97 13.22
N GLY A 157 2.67 10.85 13.19
CA GLY A 157 3.03 10.17 11.95
C GLY A 157 1.79 9.72 11.16
N SER A 158 0.86 9.01 11.81
CA SER A 158 -0.41 8.60 11.17
C SER A 158 -1.24 9.79 10.70
N ARG A 159 -1.23 10.91 11.44
CA ARG A 159 -1.91 12.16 11.06
C ARG A 159 -1.32 12.80 9.82
N SER A 160 0.01 12.79 9.71
CA SER A 160 0.75 13.31 8.57
C SER A 160 0.49 12.46 7.33
N TYR A 161 0.67 11.14 7.46
CA TYR A 161 0.37 10.17 6.41
C TYR A 161 -1.07 10.30 5.87
N TYR A 162 -2.06 10.39 6.78
CA TYR A 162 -3.46 10.55 6.40
C TYR A 162 -3.69 11.85 5.59
N SER A 163 -3.09 12.95 6.04
CA SER A 163 -3.20 14.23 5.35
C SER A 163 -2.57 14.20 3.96
N GLU A 164 -1.41 13.54 3.84
CA GLU A 164 -0.58 13.55 2.64
C GLU A 164 -1.06 12.58 1.56
N TYR A 165 -1.52 11.38 1.95
CA TYR A 165 -1.83 10.34 0.98
C TYR A 165 -3.31 9.99 0.89
N ARG A 166 -4.07 9.99 2.00
CA ARG A 166 -5.48 9.60 1.94
C ARG A 166 -6.36 10.66 1.29
N ASN A 167 -6.23 11.91 1.71
CA ASN A 167 -7.00 13.00 1.10
C ASN A 167 -6.72 13.11 -0.41
N PRO A 168 -5.46 13.10 -0.88
CA PRO A 168 -5.18 13.19 -2.32
C PRO A 168 -5.45 11.91 -3.11
N SER A 169 -5.26 10.72 -2.54
CA SER A 169 -5.56 9.45 -3.23
C SER A 169 -7.05 9.31 -3.55
N SER A 170 -7.92 9.93 -2.76
CA SER A 170 -9.38 9.89 -2.89
C SER A 170 -9.96 10.72 -4.04
N HIS A 171 -9.16 11.61 -4.64
CA HIS A 171 -9.62 12.50 -5.70
C HIS A 171 -8.94 12.23 -7.05
N TRP A 172 -9.69 12.34 -8.13
CA TRP A 172 -9.10 12.27 -9.47
C TRP A 172 -8.16 13.45 -9.72
N PRO A 173 -6.95 13.22 -10.25
CA PRO A 173 -6.03 14.30 -10.57
C PRO A 173 -6.61 15.22 -11.64
N ARG A 174 -6.53 16.54 -11.42
CA ARG A 174 -7.11 17.57 -12.32
C ARG A 174 -6.28 17.88 -13.57
N GLY A 175 -5.26 17.06 -13.87
CA GLY A 175 -4.39 17.26 -15.03
C GLY A 175 -3.21 16.31 -15.07
N ARG A 176 -2.46 16.30 -16.19
CA ARG A 176 -1.33 15.39 -16.42
C ARG A 176 -0.23 15.51 -15.36
N GLN A 177 0.13 16.73 -14.97
CA GLN A 177 1.18 16.95 -13.97
C GLN A 177 0.77 16.45 -12.58
N ALA A 178 -0.48 16.71 -12.18
CA ALA A 178 -1.03 16.20 -10.92
C ALA A 178 -1.17 14.67 -10.93
N ALA A 179 -1.54 14.09 -12.08
CA ALA A 179 -1.57 12.65 -12.25
C ALA A 179 -0.16 12.07 -12.10
N TYR A 180 0.82 12.61 -12.82
CA TYR A 180 2.21 12.16 -12.75
C TYR A 180 2.74 12.18 -11.30
N ALA A 181 2.58 13.28 -10.57
CA ALA A 181 3.01 13.39 -9.17
C ALA A 181 2.28 12.36 -8.28
N LYS A 182 0.97 12.19 -8.45
CA LYS A 182 0.19 11.21 -7.69
C LYS A 182 0.65 9.78 -7.95
N TYR A 183 0.89 9.41 -9.21
CA TYR A 183 1.33 8.07 -9.57
C TYR A 183 2.79 7.83 -9.18
N SER A 184 3.69 8.82 -9.28
CA SER A 184 5.10 8.64 -8.87
C SER A 184 5.23 8.36 -7.38
N GLU A 185 4.41 8.99 -6.54
CA GLU A 185 4.44 8.82 -5.09
C GLU A 185 3.76 7.54 -4.59
N CYS A 186 3.02 6.80 -5.42
CA CYS A 186 2.22 5.65 -4.95
C CYS A 186 3.06 4.57 -4.26
N ARG A 187 4.25 4.25 -4.78
CA ARG A 187 5.18 3.31 -4.13
C ARG A 187 5.59 3.79 -2.74
N HIS A 188 5.97 5.06 -2.63
CA HIS A 188 6.38 5.64 -1.36
C HIS A 188 5.22 5.63 -0.37
N ALA A 189 4.07 6.15 -0.78
CA ALA A 189 2.85 6.18 0.03
C ALA A 189 2.44 4.78 0.51
N PHE A 190 2.48 3.76 -0.36
CA PHE A 190 2.09 2.40 0.05
C PHE A 190 3.04 1.84 1.13
N LEU A 191 4.36 1.97 0.92
CA LEU A 191 5.36 1.49 1.87
C LEU A 191 5.33 2.27 3.19
N ASP A 192 5.10 3.58 3.13
CA ASP A 192 4.98 4.42 4.31
C ASP A 192 3.71 4.09 5.11
N GLY A 193 2.62 3.76 4.42
CA GLY A 193 1.39 3.24 5.02
C GLY A 193 1.63 1.98 5.87
N LEU A 194 2.45 1.04 5.38
CA LEU A 194 2.85 -0.15 6.15
C LEU A 194 3.59 0.22 7.44
N VAL A 195 4.51 1.19 7.36
CA VAL A 195 5.28 1.67 8.52
C VAL A 195 4.35 2.31 9.55
N HIS A 196 3.45 3.18 9.11
CA HIS A 196 2.50 3.86 9.99
C HIS A 196 1.48 2.91 10.61
N ILE A 197 0.97 1.92 9.86
CA ILE A 197 0.13 0.85 10.41
C ILE A 197 0.84 0.10 11.53
N SER A 198 2.09 -0.31 11.31
CA SER A 198 2.85 -1.09 12.29
C SER A 198 3.14 -0.26 13.55
N ARG A 199 3.62 0.98 13.39
CA ARG A 199 3.93 1.90 14.49
C ARG A 199 2.69 2.29 15.28
N PHE A 200 1.61 2.68 14.61
CA PHE A 200 0.36 3.06 15.26
C PHE A 200 -0.22 1.89 16.06
N ARG A 201 -0.30 0.71 15.43
CA ARG A 201 -0.75 -0.51 16.11
C ARG A 201 0.06 -0.77 17.38
N GLN A 202 1.38 -0.74 17.29
CA GLN A 202 2.24 -1.03 18.42
C GLN A 202 2.05 -0.01 19.54
N ALA A 203 2.00 1.29 19.21
CA ALA A 203 1.72 2.35 20.17
C ALA A 203 0.36 2.18 20.87
N MET A 204 -0.70 1.83 20.13
CA MET A 204 -2.02 1.57 20.72
C MET A 204 -2.01 0.34 21.63
N LYS A 205 -1.24 -0.70 21.31
CA LYS A 205 -1.06 -1.85 22.19
C LYS A 205 -0.32 -1.49 23.48
N ASP A 206 0.71 -0.68 23.38
CA ASP A 206 1.58 -0.33 24.51
C ASP A 206 0.88 0.58 25.53
N ILE A 207 -0.10 1.38 25.09
CA ILE A 207 -1.02 2.13 25.99
C ILE A 207 -2.22 1.27 26.46
N GLY A 208 -2.27 0.00 26.09
CA GLY A 208 -3.26 -0.97 26.56
C GLY A 208 -4.53 -1.08 25.72
N LEU A 209 -4.62 -0.45 24.54
CA LEU A 209 -5.71 -0.69 23.59
C LEU A 209 -5.45 -1.97 22.78
N THR A 210 -6.41 -2.42 21.98
CA THR A 210 -6.27 -3.72 21.29
C THR A 210 -5.24 -3.70 20.16
N GLY A 211 -5.10 -2.56 19.47
CA GLY A 211 -4.26 -2.43 18.26
C GLY A 211 -4.66 -3.39 17.13
N ASN A 212 -5.95 -3.75 17.05
CA ASN A 212 -6.48 -4.59 15.98
C ASN A 212 -7.50 -3.82 15.14
N LEU A 213 -7.87 -4.37 13.99
CA LEU A 213 -8.99 -3.86 13.20
C LEU A 213 -10.33 -4.20 13.88
N PRO A 214 -11.40 -3.46 13.55
CA PRO A 214 -12.74 -3.75 14.05
C PRO A 214 -13.16 -5.20 13.79
N ARG A 215 -13.97 -5.74 14.71
CA ARG A 215 -14.69 -6.98 14.48
C ARG A 215 -15.85 -6.66 13.52
N THR A 216 -15.57 -6.80 12.23
CA THR A 216 -16.57 -7.04 11.18
C THR A 216 -17.24 -8.37 11.40
#